data_AF-A0A914D3F5-F1
#
_entry.id   AF-A0A914D3F5-F1
#
_cell.length_a   1.000
_cell.length_b   1.000
_cell.length_c   1.000
_cell.angle_alpha   90.00
_cell.angle_beta   90.00
_cell.angle_gamma   90.00
#
_symmetry.space_group_name_H-M   'P 1'
#
loop_
_entity.id
_entity.type
_entity.pdbx_description
1 polymer ?
#
loop_
_entity_poly.entity_id
_entity_poly.type
_entity_poly.pdbx_seq_one_letter_code
_entity_poly.pdbx_strand_id
1 'polypeptide(L)'
;MRFSSILCVIPFLVLAIAVDSSFLMIHEWQRVLKIQAENPKILRVDFRMAEVLSEVGPSIFISTLTNVFSDAVGVFSSSPEMGLLCIGNLFAMIIAFFYQMTFYAGIMSIVGRYEIYLEKKRQNKLKLEDIEDKDQVK
;
A
#
# COMPACT_ATOMS: atom_id res chain seq x y z
N MET A 1 -1.28 23.78 28.95
CA MET A 1 -1.46 23.14 27.63
C MET A 1 -2.91 23.29 27.23
N ARG A 2 -3.22 24.04 26.16
CA ARG A 2 -4.59 24.13 25.62
C ARG A 2 -4.79 22.95 24.68
N PHE A 3 -5.42 21.88 25.17
CA PHE A 3 -5.91 20.83 24.28
C PHE A 3 -7.11 21.40 23.52
N SER A 4 -6.88 21.79 22.26
CA SER A 4 -7.98 22.15 21.37
C SER A 4 -8.66 20.87 20.92
N SER A 5 -9.98 20.75 21.13
CA SER A 5 -10.80 19.58 20.76
C SER A 5 -10.66 19.19 19.28
N ILE A 6 -10.19 20.10 18.45
CA ILE A 6 -9.95 19.91 17.03
C ILE A 6 -8.79 18.93 16.72
N LEU A 7 -7.83 18.77 17.64
CA LEU A 7 -6.74 17.80 17.51
C LEU A 7 -7.25 16.34 17.50
N CYS A 8 -8.45 16.10 18.05
CA CYS A 8 -9.09 14.79 17.99
C CYS A 8 -9.47 14.36 16.57
N VAL A 9 -9.50 15.28 15.60
CA VAL A 9 -9.84 15.00 14.20
C VAL A 9 -8.63 14.51 13.40
N ILE A 10 -7.41 14.93 13.78
CA ILE A 10 -6.15 14.55 13.11
C ILE A 10 -6.02 13.03 12.89
N PRO A 11 -6.23 12.14 13.87
CA PRO A 11 -6.08 10.71 13.64
C PRO A 11 -7.05 10.17 12.59
N PHE A 12 -8.28 10.68 12.52
CA PHE A 12 -9.24 10.28 11.49
C PHE A 12 -8.82 10.76 10.11
N LEU A 13 -8.29 11.99 10.02
CA LEU A 13 -7.86 12.59 8.76
C LEU A 13 -6.64 11.86 8.18
N VAL A 14 -5.63 11.61 9.01
CA VAL A 14 -4.43 10.85 8.61
C VAL A 14 -4.80 9.42 8.22
N LEU A 15 -5.72 8.77 8.96
CA LEU A 15 -6.17 7.42 8.64
C LEU A 15 -6.89 7.36 7.29
N ALA A 16 -7.73 8.34 6.96
CA ALA A 16 -8.40 8.39 5.67
C ALA A 16 -7.40 8.43 4.49
N ILE A 17 -6.36 9.26 4.60
CA ILE A 17 -5.32 9.40 3.57
C ILE A 17 -4.45 8.14 3.47
N ALA A 18 -4.10 7.54 4.62
CA ALA A 18 -3.31 6.32 4.67
C ALA A 18 -4.06 5.12 4.06
N VAL A 19 -5.36 5.03 4.31
CA VAL A 19 -6.23 3.99 3.74
C VAL A 19 -6.31 4.13 2.22
N ASP A 20 -6.52 5.33 1.69
CA ASP A 20 -6.52 5.60 0.25
C ASP A 20 -5.22 5.12 -0.43
N SER A 21 -4.07 5.50 0.13
CA SER A 21 -2.75 5.10 -0.38
C SER A 21 -2.53 3.58 -0.30
N SER A 22 -3.02 2.94 0.76
CA SER A 22 -2.92 1.49 0.97
C SER A 22 -3.78 0.70 -0.02
N PHE A 23 -4.99 1.17 -0.28
CA PHE A 23 -5.89 0.58 -1.27
C PHE A 23 -5.31 0.67 -2.68
N LEU A 24 -4.71 1.81 -3.03
CA LEU A 24 -4.06 1.99 -4.34
C LEU A 24 -2.91 0.98 -4.53
N MET A 25 -2.06 0.78 -3.51
CA MET A 25 -1.01 -0.25 -3.57
C MET A 25 -1.60 -1.65 -3.75
N ILE A 26 -2.61 -2.03 -2.96
CA ILE A 26 -3.24 -3.36 -3.04
C ILE A 26 -3.85 -3.60 -4.42
N HIS A 27 -4.53 -2.59 -4.96
CA HIS A 27 -5.14 -2.68 -6.28
C HIS A 27 -4.08 -2.97 -7.35
N GLU A 28 -2.96 -2.26 -7.32
CA GLU A 28 -1.88 -2.48 -8.28
C GLU A 28 -1.18 -3.83 -8.07
N TRP A 29 -1.00 -4.26 -6.82
CA TRP A 29 -0.52 -5.60 -6.51
C TRP A 29 -1.40 -6.69 -7.11
N GLN A 30 -2.73 -6.55 -7.00
CA GLN A 30 -3.71 -7.45 -7.62
C GLN A 30 -3.69 -7.40 -9.15
N ARG A 31 -3.45 -6.23 -9.74
CA ARG A 31 -3.27 -6.09 -11.19
C ARG A 31 -2.03 -6.85 -11.65
N VAL A 32 -0.89 -6.66 -11.00
CA VAL A 32 0.37 -7.35 -11.31
C VAL A 32 0.25 -8.87 -11.08
N LEU A 33 -0.48 -9.30 -10.03
CA LEU A 33 -0.82 -10.72 -9.80
C LEU A 33 -1.51 -11.35 -11.02
N LYS A 34 -2.58 -10.72 -11.52
CA LYS A 34 -3.34 -11.26 -12.66
C LYS A 34 -2.49 -11.38 -13.92
N ILE A 35 -1.67 -10.36 -14.22
CA ILE A 35 -0.79 -10.35 -15.40
C ILE A 35 0.24 -11.48 -15.31
N GLN A 36 0.79 -11.74 -14.11
CA GLN A 36 1.80 -12.79 -13.93
C GLN A 36 1.22 -14.21 -13.89
N ALA A 37 -0.05 -14.38 -13.52
CA ALA A 37 -0.72 -15.68 -13.60
C ALA A 37 -0.74 -16.21 -15.05
N GLU A 38 -0.79 -15.32 -16.05
CA GLU A 38 -0.71 -15.67 -17.48
C GLU A 38 0.73 -15.91 -17.96
N ASN A 39 1.75 -15.39 -17.28
CA ASN A 39 3.15 -15.47 -17.71
C ASN A 39 4.10 -15.82 -16.53
N PRO A 40 4.31 -17.12 -16.23
CA PRO A 40 4.97 -17.58 -15.00
C PRO A 40 6.50 -17.36 -14.95
N LYS A 41 7.07 -16.51 -15.82
CA LYS A 41 8.52 -16.31 -15.93
C LYS A 41 9.12 -15.45 -14.80
N ILE A 42 8.29 -14.70 -14.05
CA ILE A 42 8.77 -13.69 -13.10
C ILE A 42 8.20 -13.96 -11.70
N LEU A 43 8.61 -15.06 -11.07
CA LEU A 43 8.02 -15.50 -9.79
C LEU A 43 8.66 -14.90 -8.53
N ARG A 44 9.58 -13.94 -8.67
CA ARG A 44 10.20 -13.30 -7.49
C ARG A 44 9.33 -12.17 -6.96
N VAL A 45 8.92 -12.30 -5.71
CA VAL A 45 8.20 -11.26 -4.97
C VAL A 45 8.92 -9.93 -5.00
N ASP A 46 10.24 -9.94 -4.89
CA ASP A 46 11.03 -8.71 -4.80
C ASP A 46 10.90 -7.86 -6.07
N PHE A 47 10.88 -8.50 -7.26
CA PHE A 47 10.67 -7.81 -8.53
C PHE A 47 9.24 -7.27 -8.66
N ARG A 48 8.26 -8.04 -8.19
CA ARG A 48 6.85 -7.63 -8.23
C ARG A 48 6.57 -6.44 -7.34
N MET A 49 7.13 -6.45 -6.13
CA MET A 49 7.00 -5.32 -5.21
C MET A 49 7.71 -4.08 -5.78
N ALA A 50 8.88 -4.26 -6.40
CA ALA A 50 9.57 -3.17 -7.06
C ALA A 50 8.74 -2.55 -8.20
N GLU A 51 8.08 -3.39 -9.01
CA GLU A 51 7.19 -2.94 -10.08
C GLU A 51 5.99 -2.15 -9.52
N VAL A 52 5.30 -2.71 -8.54
CA VAL A 52 4.14 -2.04 -7.89
C VAL A 52 4.55 -0.71 -7.28
N LEU A 53 5.71 -0.66 -6.61
CA LEU A 53 6.20 0.56 -5.99
C LEU A 53 6.71 1.58 -7.03
N SER A 54 7.23 1.13 -8.16
CA SER A 54 7.64 2.00 -9.28
C SER A 54 6.44 2.71 -9.91
N GLU A 55 5.31 2.02 -10.04
CA GLU A 55 4.09 2.58 -10.62
C GLU A 55 3.30 3.43 -9.61
N VAL A 56 3.13 2.96 -8.38
CA VAL A 56 2.25 3.61 -7.38
C VAL A 56 2.99 4.58 -6.47
N GLY A 57 4.30 4.35 -6.23
CA GLY A 57 5.12 5.16 -5.33
C GLY A 57 5.13 6.65 -5.69
N PRO A 58 5.33 7.04 -6.96
CA PRO A 58 5.26 8.45 -7.37
C PRO A 58 3.89 9.08 -7.09
N SER A 59 2.78 8.35 -7.31
CA SER A 59 1.43 8.85 -7.04
C SER A 59 1.19 9.11 -5.56
N ILE A 60 1.60 8.19 -4.68
CA ILE A 60 1.50 8.35 -3.22
C ILE A 60 2.37 9.52 -2.76
N PHE A 61 3.58 9.66 -3.31
CA PHE A 61 4.48 10.76 -2.99
C PHE A 61 3.86 12.12 -3.35
N ILE A 62 3.31 12.26 -4.56
CA ILE A 62 2.66 13.50 -5.01
C ILE A 62 1.44 13.81 -4.14
N SER A 63 0.61 12.81 -3.83
CA SER A 63 -0.56 12.98 -2.95
C SER A 63 -0.16 13.47 -1.56
N THR A 64 0.83 12.82 -0.94
CA THR A 64 1.35 13.22 0.37
C THR A 64 1.93 14.63 0.33
N LEU A 65 2.74 14.92 -0.68
CA LEU A 65 3.39 16.23 -0.85
C LEU A 65 2.37 17.35 -1.02
N THR A 66 1.31 17.12 -1.80
CA THR A 66 0.23 18.09 -2.02
C THR A 66 -0.54 18.37 -0.73
N ASN A 67 -0.83 17.34 0.06
CA ASN A 67 -1.49 17.51 1.36
C ASN A 67 -0.60 18.24 2.36
N VAL A 68 0.70 17.91 2.42
CA VAL A 68 1.69 18.63 3.25
C VAL A 68 1.77 20.10 2.85
N PHE A 69 1.78 20.43 1.56
CA PHE A 69 1.74 21.82 1.11
C PHE A 69 0.42 22.52 1.44
N SER A 70 -0.71 21.80 1.32
CA SER A 70 -2.03 22.34 1.70
C SER A 70 -2.08 22.68 3.18
N ASP A 71 -1.56 21.81 4.04
CA ASP A 71 -1.44 22.07 5.47
C ASP A 71 -0.45 23.21 5.76
N ALA A 72 0.68 23.28 5.05
CA ALA A 72 1.67 24.35 5.22
C ALA A 72 1.10 25.74 4.87
N VAL A 73 0.35 25.84 3.77
CA VAL A 73 -0.39 27.07 3.41
C VAL A 73 -1.49 27.34 4.46
N GLY A 74 -2.13 26.29 4.96
CA GLY A 74 -3.08 26.36 6.06
C GLY A 74 -2.49 27.00 7.33
N VAL A 75 -1.24 26.67 7.68
CA VAL A 75 -0.54 27.31 8.80
C VAL A 75 -0.31 28.80 8.55
N PHE A 76 0.05 29.20 7.33
CA PHE A 76 0.35 30.60 7.00
C PHE A 76 -0.89 31.50 6.99
N SER A 77 -2.04 30.97 6.53
CA SER A 77 -3.27 31.75 6.35
C SER A 77 -4.23 31.71 7.55
N SER A 78 -4.07 30.79 8.50
CA SER A 78 -5.15 30.48 9.45
C SER A 78 -5.00 31.09 10.85
N SER A 79 -6.15 31.32 11.48
CA SER A 79 -6.30 31.68 12.90
C SER A 79 -5.56 30.70 13.84
N PRO A 80 -5.12 31.16 15.03
CA PRO A 80 -4.22 30.41 15.93
C PRO A 80 -4.71 29.01 16.33
N GLU A 81 -6.01 28.74 16.32
CA GLU A 81 -6.58 27.43 16.67
C GLU A 81 -6.43 26.39 15.54
N MET A 82 -6.51 26.82 14.28
CA MET A 82 -6.36 25.96 13.10
C MET A 82 -4.89 25.71 12.77
N GLY A 83 -4.00 26.67 13.08
CA GLY A 83 -2.56 26.49 12.88
C GLY A 83 -1.98 25.31 13.69
N LEU A 84 -2.47 25.10 14.92
CA LEU A 84 -2.11 23.94 15.75
C LEU A 84 -2.53 22.60 15.11
N LEU A 85 -3.70 22.58 14.46
CA LEU A 85 -4.17 21.40 13.72
C LEU A 85 -3.28 21.12 12.51
N CYS A 86 -3.02 22.14 11.68
CA CYS A 86 -2.25 21.97 10.46
C CYS A 86 -0.80 21.56 10.76
N ILE A 87 -0.16 22.12 11.79
CA ILE A 87 1.18 21.69 12.24
C ILE A 87 1.16 20.23 12.68
N GLY A 88 0.20 19.84 13.53
CA GLY A 88 0.06 18.46 13.99
C GLY A 88 -0.17 17.49 12.83
N ASN A 89 -1.03 17.86 11.88
CA ASN A 89 -1.34 17.06 10.70
C ASN A 89 -0.14 16.91 9.76
N LEU A 90 0.60 17.99 9.51
CA LEU A 90 1.81 18.00 8.70
C LEU A 90 2.85 16.98 9.21
N PHE A 91 3.13 17.00 10.52
CA PHE A 91 4.06 16.04 11.14
C PHE A 91 3.53 14.62 11.08
N ALA A 92 2.24 14.42 11.40
CA ALA A 92 1.63 13.09 11.39
C ALA A 92 1.64 12.47 9.97
N MET A 93 1.36 13.28 8.95
CA MET A 93 1.39 12.92 7.53
C MET A 93 2.77 12.48 7.06
N ILE A 94 3.81 13.25 7.41
CA ILE A 94 5.20 12.91 7.05
C ILE A 94 5.58 11.55 7.67
N ILE A 95 5.29 11.36 8.97
CA ILE A 95 5.57 10.09 9.65
C ILE A 95 4.77 8.94 9.03
N ALA A 96 3.48 9.15 8.76
CA ALA A 96 2.61 8.16 8.13
C ALA A 96 3.11 7.75 6.74
N PHE A 97 3.62 8.70 5.95
CA PHE A 97 4.20 8.42 4.63
C PHE A 97 5.46 7.53 4.73
N PHE A 98 6.37 7.82 5.66
CA PHE A 98 7.53 6.94 5.87
C PHE A 98 7.11 5.54 6.32
N TYR A 99 6.12 5.45 7.21
CA TYR A 99 5.58 4.18 7.66
C TYR A 99 4.91 3.40 6.52
N GLN A 100 4.19 4.08 5.64
CA GLN A 100 3.58 3.51 4.45
C GLN A 100 4.63 2.95 3.49
N MET A 101 5.67 3.73 3.16
CA MET A 101 6.68 3.32 2.18
C MET A 101 7.61 2.20 2.68
N THR A 102 7.80 2.08 4.00
CA THR A 102 8.72 1.09 4.58
C THR A 102 8.00 -0.08 5.20
N PHE A 103 7.19 0.16 6.23
CA PHE A 103 6.55 -0.88 7.04
C PHE A 103 5.41 -1.55 6.27
N TYR A 104 4.51 -0.78 5.67
CA TYR A 104 3.39 -1.34 4.92
C TYR A 104 3.86 -2.07 3.66
N ALA A 105 4.79 -1.49 2.89
CA ALA A 105 5.43 -2.19 1.76
C ALA A 105 6.15 -3.48 2.20
N GLY A 106 6.78 -3.48 3.38
CA GLY A 106 7.38 -4.67 3.98
C GLY A 106 6.37 -5.77 4.28
N ILE A 107 5.26 -5.44 4.95
CA ILE A 107 4.16 -6.38 5.21
C ILE A 107 3.62 -6.94 3.90
N MET A 108 3.36 -6.07 2.93
CA MET A 108 2.84 -6.47 1.63
C MET A 108 3.78 -7.45 0.91
N SER A 109 5.10 -7.29 1.07
CA SER A 109 6.09 -8.22 0.52
C SER A 109 6.01 -9.60 1.18
N ILE A 110 5.80 -9.65 2.50
CA ILE A 110 5.63 -10.91 3.23
C ILE A 110 4.33 -11.61 2.80
N VAL A 111 3.22 -10.87 2.72
CA VAL A 111 1.93 -11.39 2.24
C VAL A 111 2.07 -11.90 0.81
N GLY A 112 2.75 -11.16 -0.05
CA GLY A 112 3.03 -11.57 -1.42
C GLY A 112 3.83 -12.87 -1.52
N ARG A 113 4.78 -13.12 -0.61
CA ARG A 113 5.49 -14.41 -0.53
C ARG A 113 4.55 -15.56 -0.20
N TYR A 114 3.62 -15.34 0.73
CA TYR A 114 2.63 -16.35 1.10
C TYR A 114 1.68 -16.65 -0.05
N GLU A 115 1.22 -15.63 -0.77
CA GLU A 115 0.30 -15.77 -1.90
C GLU A 115 0.93 -16.56 -3.06
N ILE A 116 2.17 -16.25 -3.45
CA ILE A 116 2.89 -17.01 -4.49
C ILE A 116 3.13 -18.47 -4.07
N TYR A 117 3.40 -18.71 -2.78
CA TYR A 117 3.55 -20.06 -2.27
C TYR A 117 2.24 -20.87 -2.39
N LEU A 118 1.10 -20.25 -2.10
CA LEU A 118 -0.21 -20.87 -2.28
C LEU A 118 -0.53 -21.16 -3.75
N GLU A 119 -0.22 -20.24 -4.67
CA GLU A 119 -0.39 -20.47 -6.11
C GLU A 119 0.45 -21.64 -6.62
N LYS A 120 1.72 -21.75 -6.19
CA LYS A 120 2.57 -22.91 -6.51
C LYS A 120 1.97 -24.22 -6.00
N LYS A 121 1.49 -24.22 -4.77
CA LYS A 121 0.86 -25.42 -4.17
C LYS A 121 -0.40 -25.82 -4.94
N ARG A 122 -1.20 -24.85 -5.37
CA ARG A 122 -2.42 -25.08 -6.17
C ARG A 122 -2.09 -25.61 -7.57
N GLN A 123 -1.11 -25.01 -8.27
CA GLN A 123 -0.68 -25.51 -9.58
C GLN A 123 -0.08 -26.91 -9.50
N ASN A 124 0.70 -27.20 -8.45
CA ASN A 124 1.24 -28.55 -8.26
C ASN A 124 0.10 -29.55 -8.07
N LYS A 125 -0.88 -29.27 -7.19
CA LYS A 125 -2.05 -30.17 -7.02
C LYS A 125 -2.79 -30.47 -8.33
N LEU A 126 -3.09 -29.44 -9.13
CA LEU A 126 -3.77 -29.60 -10.41
C LEU A 126 -2.97 -30.49 -11.37
N LYS A 127 -1.65 -30.28 -11.46
CA LYS A 127 -0.78 -31.13 -12.30
C LYS A 127 -0.76 -32.58 -11.85
N LEU A 128 -0.89 -32.85 -10.56
CA LEU A 128 -0.90 -34.22 -10.02
C LEU A 128 -2.23 -34.92 -10.36
N GLU A 129 -3.35 -34.22 -10.22
CA GLU A 129 -4.68 -34.70 -10.61
C GLU A 129 -4.77 -34.98 -12.13
N ASP A 130 -4.20 -34.10 -12.96
CA ASP A 130 -4.13 -34.29 -14.43
C ASP A 130 -3.29 -35.51 -14.86
N ILE A 131 -2.29 -35.89 -14.05
CA ILE A 131 -1.44 -37.08 -14.32
C ILE A 131 -2.18 -38.36 -13.93
N GLU A 132 -2.85 -38.37 -12.78
CA GLU A 132 -3.64 -39.53 -12.32
C GLU A 132 -4.79 -39.87 -13.28
N ASP A 133 -5.48 -38.86 -13.85
CA ASP A 133 -6.53 -39.08 -14.84
C ASP A 133 -5.99 -39.69 -16.15
N LYS A 134 -4.78 -39.30 -16.57
CA LYS A 134 -4.14 -39.86 -17.77
C LYS A 134 -3.64 -41.29 -17.61
N ASP A 135 -3.25 -41.69 -16.41
CA ASP A 135 -2.82 -43.07 -16.12
C ASP A 135 -4.01 -44.04 -16.00
N GLN A 136 -5.23 -43.56 -15.71
CA GLN A 136 -6.46 -44.38 -15.65
C GLN A 136 -7.06 -44.70 -17.03
N VAL A 137 -6.72 -43.94 -18.07
CA VAL A 137 -7.27 -44.08 -19.44
C VAL A 137 -6.39 -44.99 -20.33
N LYS A 138 -5.25 -45.47 -19.81
CA LYS A 138 -4.27 -46.28 -20.54
C LYS A 138 -4.28 -47.74 -20.10
#